data_AF-A0A929PL97-F1
#
_entry.id   AF-A0A929PL97-F1
#
_cell.length_a   1.000
_cell.length_b   1.000
_cell.length_c   1.000
_cell.angle_alpha   90.00
_cell.angle_beta   90.00
_cell.angle_gamma   90.00
#
_symmetry.space_group_name_H-M   'P 1'
#
loop_
_entity.id
_entity.type
_entity.pdbx_description
1 polymer ?
#
loop_
_entity_poly.entity_id
_entity_poly.type
_entity_poly.pdbx_seq_one_letter_code
_entity_poly.pdbx_strand_id
1 'polypeptide(L)'
;MKSTASVTAQTTIPDNLSAIAAIIRQDWKKIYFGAVPYLMAMEELTDIKQAYFEDSAASIVRYFLSNAKAWRGEVAKEVKDKLNQLLKTA
;
A
#
# COMPACT_ATOMS: atom_id res chain seq x y z
N MET A 1 27.59 -22.37 23.43
CA MET A 1 26.16 -22.10 23.14
C MET A 1 26.02 -20.62 22.85
N LYS A 2 25.76 -20.22 21.60
CA LYS A 2 25.43 -18.83 21.24
C LYS A 2 24.02 -18.84 20.64
N SER A 3 23.06 -18.44 21.46
CA SER A 3 21.70 -18.13 21.07
C SER A 3 21.64 -16.63 20.80
N THR A 4 21.24 -16.24 19.59
CA THR A 4 20.48 -15.02 19.32
C THR A 4 19.73 -15.26 18.01
N ALA A 5 18.55 -15.88 18.12
CA ALA A 5 17.58 -15.86 17.05
C ALA A 5 17.18 -14.40 16.78
N SER A 6 17.45 -13.90 15.58
CA SER A 6 16.79 -12.70 15.08
C SER A 6 15.35 -13.07 14.78
N VAL A 7 14.45 -12.79 15.71
CA VAL A 7 13.01 -12.83 15.46
C VAL A 7 12.68 -11.55 14.72
N THR A 8 12.67 -11.60 13.39
CA THR A 8 12.06 -10.54 12.58
C THR A 8 10.56 -10.61 12.79
N ALA A 9 9.98 -9.60 13.44
CA ALA A 9 8.53 -9.47 13.53
C ALA A 9 7.98 -9.18 12.13
N GLN A 10 7.30 -10.15 11.52
CA GLN A 10 6.55 -9.94 10.29
C GLN A 10 5.49 -8.87 10.57
N THR A 11 5.64 -7.68 9.98
CA THR A 11 4.66 -6.60 10.17
C THR A 11 3.50 -6.85 9.22
N THR A 12 2.34 -7.24 9.75
CA THR A 12 1.13 -7.45 8.95
C THR A 12 0.69 -6.14 8.30
N ILE A 13 0.47 -6.14 6.99
CA ILE A 13 -0.08 -4.97 6.27
C ILE A 13 -1.53 -4.74 6.73
N PRO A 14 -1.89 -3.54 7.24
CA PRO A 14 -3.23 -3.24 7.76
C PRO A 14 -4.27 -3.13 6.64
N ASP A 15 -5.57 -3.13 6.98
CA ASP A 15 -6.66 -2.83 6.03
C ASP A 15 -6.82 -1.32 5.73
N ASN A 16 -6.29 -0.47 6.60
CA ASN A 16 -6.42 0.97 6.50
C ASN A 16 -5.52 1.56 5.40
N LEU A 17 -6.10 2.22 4.40
CA LEU A 17 -5.37 2.72 3.22
C LEU A 17 -4.32 3.78 3.57
N SER A 18 -4.59 4.69 4.51
CA SER A 18 -3.65 5.70 4.99
C SER A 18 -2.44 5.08 5.69
N ALA A 19 -2.67 4.03 6.49
CA ALA A 19 -1.59 3.26 7.10
C ALA A 19 -0.75 2.50 6.05
N ILE A 20 -1.39 1.93 5.02
CA ILE A 20 -0.68 1.33 3.89
C ILE A 20 0.16 2.40 3.15
N ALA A 21 -0.38 3.60 2.94
CA ALA A 21 0.33 4.69 2.27
C ALA A 21 1.61 5.09 3.03
N ALA A 22 1.56 5.13 4.36
CA ALA A 22 2.73 5.36 5.20
C ALA A 22 3.82 4.28 4.99
N ILE A 23 3.44 3.00 4.92
CA ILE A 23 4.37 1.89 4.62
C ILE A 23 5.00 2.06 3.24
N ILE A 24 4.21 2.43 2.22
CA ILE A 24 4.69 2.68 0.86
C ILE A 24 5.73 3.81 0.86
N ARG A 25 5.47 4.94 1.53
CA ARG A 25 6.41 6.07 1.64
C ARG A 25 7.71 5.67 2.34
N GLN A 26 7.61 4.82 3.37
CA GLN A 26 8.77 4.37 4.12
C GLN A 26 9.65 3.44 3.28
N ASP A 27 9.08 2.55 2.50
CA ASP A 27 9.84 1.57 1.71
C ASP A 27 10.27 2.11 0.33
N TRP A 28 9.34 2.67 -0.43
CA TRP A 28 9.57 3.08 -1.82
C TRP A 28 10.16 4.49 -1.89
N LYS A 29 11.48 4.62 -1.72
CA LYS A 29 12.15 5.94 -1.65
C LYS A 29 12.04 6.79 -2.93
N LYS A 30 12.14 6.14 -4.11
CA LYS A 30 12.04 6.80 -5.42
C LYS A 30 10.75 6.38 -6.11
N ILE A 31 9.65 6.94 -5.65
CA ILE A 31 8.30 6.68 -6.15
C ILE A 31 8.20 7.13 -7.61
N TYR A 32 7.64 6.28 -8.47
CA TYR A 32 7.35 6.66 -9.85
C TYR A 32 6.32 7.81 -9.84
N PHE A 33 6.60 8.89 -10.57
CA PHE A 33 5.80 10.12 -10.51
C PHE A 33 4.30 9.87 -10.79
N GLY A 34 3.96 8.94 -11.69
CA GLY A 34 2.58 8.58 -12.00
C GLY A 34 1.83 7.88 -10.85
N ALA A 35 2.54 7.33 -9.85
CA ALA A 35 1.93 6.72 -8.66
C ALA A 35 1.64 7.75 -7.54
N VAL A 36 2.34 8.89 -7.55
CA VAL A 36 2.28 9.90 -6.49
C VAL A 36 0.87 10.44 -6.23
N PRO A 37 0.07 10.86 -7.24
CA PRO A 37 -1.26 11.42 -6.96
C PRO A 37 -2.20 10.40 -6.29
N TYR A 38 -2.13 9.13 -6.70
CA TYR A 38 -2.95 8.08 -6.11
C TYR A 38 -2.49 7.71 -4.70
N LEU A 39 -1.18 7.75 -4.44
CA LEU A 39 -0.65 7.55 -3.10
C LEU A 39 -1.09 8.67 -2.15
N MET A 40 -1.07 9.93 -2.59
CA MET A 40 -1.57 11.06 -1.81
C MET A 40 -3.06 10.92 -1.50
N ALA A 41 -3.86 10.47 -2.47
CA ALA A 41 -5.28 10.20 -2.21
C ALA A 41 -5.48 9.06 -1.21
N MET A 42 -4.64 8.01 -1.24
CA MET A 42 -4.66 6.93 -0.24
C MET A 42 -4.31 7.42 1.18
N GLU A 43 -3.47 8.46 1.32
CA GLU A 43 -3.12 9.06 2.62
C GLU A 43 -4.36 9.64 3.33
N GLU A 44 -5.39 10.05 2.59
CA GLU A 44 -6.64 10.64 3.08
C GLU A 44 -7.79 9.63 3.27
N LEU A 45 -7.53 8.35 2.98
CA LEU A 45 -8.55 7.29 3.01
C LEU A 45 -8.23 6.24 4.07
N THR A 46 -9.25 5.80 4.80
CA THR A 46 -9.12 4.75 5.83
C THR A 46 -9.76 3.43 5.42
N ASP A 47 -10.66 3.42 4.43
CA ASP A 47 -11.42 2.24 4.01
C ASP A 47 -11.59 2.20 2.48
N ILE A 48 -11.61 1.00 1.89
CA ILE A 48 -11.73 0.77 0.44
C ILE A 48 -13.09 1.16 -0.15
N LYS A 49 -14.12 1.35 0.69
CA LYS A 49 -15.49 1.73 0.32
C LYS A 49 -15.72 3.24 0.38
N GLN A 50 -14.74 4.03 0.82
CA GLN A 50 -14.86 5.49 0.85
C GLN A 50 -14.79 6.11 -0.55
N ALA A 51 -15.30 7.33 -0.65
CA ALA A 51 -15.13 8.21 -1.80
C ALA A 51 -14.06 9.26 -1.50
N TYR A 52 -13.38 9.70 -2.55
CA TYR A 52 -12.43 10.80 -2.58
C TYR A 52 -12.85 11.74 -3.72
N PHE A 53 -13.60 12.79 -3.38
CA PHE A 53 -14.35 13.59 -4.36
C PHE A 53 -15.24 12.69 -5.24
N GLU A 54 -15.05 12.74 -6.56
CA GLU A 54 -15.80 11.95 -7.56
C GLU A 54 -15.21 10.55 -7.79
N ASP A 55 -14.06 10.24 -7.18
CA ASP A 55 -13.39 8.95 -7.29
C ASP A 55 -13.72 8.03 -6.12
N SER A 56 -13.77 6.73 -6.40
CA SER A 56 -13.82 5.71 -5.33
C SER A 56 -12.41 5.39 -4.80
N ALA A 57 -12.28 5.04 -3.53
CA ALA A 57 -11.02 4.51 -3.00
C ALA A 57 -10.54 3.28 -3.82
N ALA A 58 -11.46 2.44 -4.30
CA ALA A 58 -11.14 1.32 -5.17
C ALA A 58 -10.53 1.75 -6.54
N SER A 59 -11.02 2.82 -7.17
CA SER A 59 -10.41 3.34 -8.42
C SER A 59 -9.03 3.89 -8.16
N ILE A 60 -8.84 4.64 -7.08
CA ILE A 60 -7.53 5.16 -6.63
C ILE A 60 -6.54 4.01 -6.45
N VAL A 61 -6.90 2.96 -5.73
CA VAL A 61 -6.03 1.80 -5.48
C VAL A 61 -5.67 1.09 -6.80
N ARG A 62 -6.63 0.91 -7.72
CA ARG A 62 -6.34 0.32 -9.05
C ARG A 62 -5.32 1.15 -9.83
N TYR A 63 -5.46 2.47 -9.83
CA TYR A 63 -4.54 3.35 -10.53
C TYR A 63 -3.15 3.40 -9.86
N PHE A 64 -3.09 3.40 -8.53
CA PHE A 64 -1.82 3.24 -7.80
C PHE A 64 -1.10 1.96 -8.22
N LEU A 65 -1.79 0.80 -8.18
CA LEU A 65 -1.21 -0.50 -8.55
C LEU A 65 -0.70 -0.53 -10.00
N SER A 66 -1.43 0.09 -10.94
CA SER A 66 -1.01 0.19 -12.35
C SER A 66 0.31 0.96 -12.51
N ASN A 67 0.53 1.98 -11.67
CA ASN A 67 1.74 2.81 -11.67
C ASN A 67 2.86 2.29 -10.76
N ALA A 68 2.58 1.33 -9.89
CA ALA A 68 3.53 0.75 -8.94
C ALA A 68 4.40 -0.39 -9.53
N LYS A 69 4.41 -0.59 -10.85
CA LYS A 69 5.14 -1.71 -11.50
C LYS A 69 6.64 -1.72 -11.23
N ALA A 70 7.25 -0.54 -11.08
CA ALA A 70 8.68 -0.40 -10.80
C ALA A 70 9.04 -0.67 -9.32
N TRP A 71 8.06 -0.64 -8.42
CA TRP A 71 8.27 -0.96 -7.01
C TRP A 71 8.36 -2.48 -6.80
N ARG A 72 9.48 -2.95 -6.25
CA ARG A 72 9.79 -4.38 -6.09
C ARG A 72 10.42 -4.62 -4.72
N GLY A 73 10.39 -5.87 -4.26
CA GLY A 73 10.85 -6.27 -2.93
C GLY A 73 9.74 -6.99 -2.15
N GLU A 74 10.08 -7.50 -0.98
CA GLU A 74 9.16 -8.23 -0.11
C GLU A 74 8.00 -7.34 0.36
N VAL A 75 8.31 -6.15 0.89
CA VAL A 75 7.30 -5.15 1.30
C VAL A 75 6.39 -4.76 0.13
N ALA A 76 6.97 -4.51 -1.05
CA ALA A 76 6.21 -4.21 -2.26
C ALA A 76 5.22 -5.31 -2.61
N LYS A 77 5.63 -6.58 -2.49
CA LYS A 77 4.78 -7.74 -2.75
C LYS A 77 3.65 -7.81 -1.74
N GLU A 78 3.96 -7.74 -0.44
CA GLU A 78 2.97 -7.84 0.64
C GLU A 78 1.91 -6.75 0.56
N VAL A 79 2.34 -5.49 0.33
CA VAL A 79 1.41 -4.36 0.18
C VAL A 79 0.53 -4.52 -1.05
N LYS A 80 1.09 -4.90 -2.20
CA LYS A 80 0.30 -5.11 -3.43
C LYS A 80 -0.70 -6.25 -3.27
N ASP A 81 -0.31 -7.33 -2.60
CA ASP A 81 -1.21 -8.44 -2.30
C ASP A 81 -2.35 -7.98 -1.39
N LYS A 82 -2.04 -7.21 -0.34
CA LYS A 82 -3.05 -6.65 0.56
C LYS A 82 -4.04 -5.72 -0.15
N LEU A 83 -3.53 -4.80 -0.97
CA LEU A 83 -4.38 -3.90 -1.77
C LEU A 83 -5.29 -4.67 -2.73
N ASN A 84 -4.78 -5.74 -3.38
CA ASN A 84 -5.61 -6.62 -4.21
C ASN A 84 -6.66 -7.40 -3.41
N GLN A 85 -6.40 -7.74 -2.15
CA GLN A 85 -7.40 -8.35 -1.27
C GLN A 85 -8.52 -7.35 -0.94
N LEU A 86 -8.16 -6.11 -0.58
CA LEU A 86 -9.13 -5.04 -0.30
C LEU A 86 -10.03 -4.75 -1.51
N LEU A 87 -9.46 -4.77 -2.73
CA LEU A 87 -10.23 -4.60 -3.96
C LEU A 87 -11.32 -5.66 -4.17
N LYS A 88 -11.20 -6.85 -3.56
CA LYS A 88 -12.24 -7.89 -3.64
C LYS A 88 -13.38 -7.67 -2.65
N THR A 89 -13.21 -6.76 -1.69
CA THR A 89 -14.23 -6.40 -0.68
C THR A 89 -14.88 -5.05 -0.94
N ALA A 90 -14.43 -4.36 -2.00
CA ALA A 90 -14.92 -3.05 -2.42
C ALA A 90 -16.36 -3.11 -2.92
#